data_AF-A0A165E1I5-F1
#
_entry.id   AF-A0A165E1I5-F1
#
_cell.length_a   1.000
_cell.length_b   1.000
_cell.length_c   1.000
_cell.angle_alpha   90.00
_cell.angle_beta   90.00
_cell.angle_gamma   90.00
#
_symmetry.space_group_name_H-M   'P 1'
#
loop_
_entity.id
_entity.type
_entity.pdbx_description
1 polymer ?
#
loop_
_entity_poly.entity_id
_entity_poly.type
_entity_poly.pdbx_seq_one_letter_code
_entity_poly.pdbx_strand_id
1 'polypeptide(L)'
;MSVYSTTDYSPTSAAADFDHTPFDPKNMPFRRLGISGLRVPLFSFGGWLTIGGTARGDTVKELMTTAFNCGINCFDTAEGYTHGRSEREIGRVVREMGWRRSDLIISTKIFFGDGSSREPNSKGLSRKHSLMHRARPEVEYASLNSKYGMGMAAFSPLALGVLTGKYNERIAANTRLDTYRDYFRDTIHGMHHEEDMRIVKVRELEEYAREKLDCSVTQLALAWLAAQNLTSTIILGASKPEQILDNVSALEVIPKITPEVNRDILRIMDLWDPSPAPRYRDDPMPAGQLMPL
;
A
#
# COMPACT_ATOMS: atom_id res chain seq x y z
N MET A 1 6.15 43.49 36.63
CA MET A 1 6.88 42.44 35.90
C MET A 1 5.92 41.88 34.86
N SER A 2 6.37 41.78 33.62
CA SER A 2 5.60 41.85 32.37
C SER A 2 4.42 40.87 32.23
N VAL A 3 3.28 41.45 31.83
CA VAL A 3 2.08 40.78 31.29
C VAL A 3 2.38 40.44 29.83
N TYR A 4 2.21 39.18 29.44
CA TYR A 4 2.40 38.76 28.05
C TYR A 4 1.37 39.46 27.14
N SER A 5 1.87 40.34 26.28
CA SER A 5 1.15 40.96 25.19
C SER A 5 0.77 39.90 24.15
N THR A 6 -0.51 39.68 23.96
CA THR A 6 -1.05 38.96 22.80
C THR A 6 -0.91 39.88 21.60
N THR A 7 0.18 39.77 20.86
CA THR A 7 0.26 40.37 19.53
C THR A 7 -0.72 39.66 18.62
N ASP A 8 -1.77 40.38 18.24
CA ASP A 8 -2.74 40.00 17.24
C ASP A 8 -2.06 39.49 15.97
N TYR A 9 -2.30 38.22 15.65
CA TYR A 9 -2.03 37.70 14.31
C TYR A 9 -3.08 38.30 13.37
N SER A 10 -2.75 39.45 12.77
CA SER A 10 -3.45 39.96 11.59
C SER A 10 -2.89 39.23 10.35
N PRO A 11 -3.66 38.37 9.65
CA PRO A 11 -3.20 37.82 8.39
C PRO A 11 -3.19 38.94 7.35
N THR A 12 -2.02 39.52 7.11
CA THR A 12 -1.81 40.45 6.00
C THR A 12 -1.63 39.68 4.69
N SER A 13 -2.28 40.22 3.66
CA SER A 13 -2.26 39.86 2.24
C SER A 13 -3.02 38.59 1.83
N ALA A 14 -4.21 38.84 1.27
CA ALA A 14 -4.94 38.01 0.31
C ALA A 14 -4.80 36.49 0.51
N ALA A 15 -5.68 35.90 1.32
CA ALA A 15 -6.14 34.55 1.05
C ALA A 15 -6.76 34.61 -0.35
N ALA A 16 -5.99 34.27 -1.38
CA ALA A 16 -6.57 33.91 -2.66
C ALA A 16 -7.61 32.84 -2.34
N ASP A 17 -8.86 33.09 -2.72
CA ASP A 17 -9.86 32.05 -2.85
C ASP A 17 -9.31 31.07 -3.88
N PHE A 18 -8.47 30.15 -3.43
CA PHE A 18 -8.04 29.04 -4.24
C PHE A 18 -9.30 28.22 -4.48
N ASP A 19 -9.82 28.31 -5.69
CA ASP A 19 -10.82 27.40 -6.23
C ASP A 19 -10.22 26.00 -6.18
N HIS A 20 -10.43 25.34 -5.04
CA HIS A 20 -9.91 24.02 -4.78
C HIS A 20 -10.98 23.01 -5.14
N THR A 21 -10.67 22.09 -6.06
CA THR A 21 -11.50 20.92 -6.31
C THR A 21 -11.70 20.16 -5.01
N PRO A 22 -12.92 20.10 -4.44
CA PRO A 22 -13.16 19.40 -3.20
C PRO A 22 -13.02 17.90 -3.42
N PHE A 23 -12.42 17.21 -2.45
CA PHE A 23 -12.37 15.75 -2.48
C PHE A 23 -13.78 15.15 -2.37
N ASP A 24 -14.09 14.22 -3.27
CA ASP A 24 -15.29 13.41 -3.26
C ASP A 24 -14.91 11.94 -3.05
N PRO A 25 -15.31 11.31 -1.92
CA PRO A 25 -14.97 9.92 -1.63
C PRO A 25 -15.65 8.92 -2.57
N LYS A 26 -16.64 9.33 -3.38
CA LYS A 26 -17.45 8.42 -4.20
C LYS A 26 -18.00 7.26 -3.35
N ASN A 27 -17.79 6.02 -3.79
CA ASN A 27 -18.14 4.80 -3.06
C ASN A 27 -16.95 4.20 -2.28
N MET A 28 -15.81 4.89 -2.19
CA MET A 28 -14.61 4.37 -1.52
C MET A 28 -14.88 4.22 -0.01
N PRO A 29 -14.80 3.00 0.56
CA PRO A 29 -14.92 2.83 2.00
C PRO A 29 -13.73 3.44 2.72
N PHE A 30 -13.99 4.09 3.86
CA PHE A 30 -12.94 4.61 4.74
C PHE A 30 -12.89 3.78 6.03
N ARG A 31 -11.68 3.39 6.43
CA ARG A 31 -11.42 2.66 7.69
C ARG A 31 -10.52 3.49 8.59
N ARG A 32 -10.60 3.27 9.90
CA ARG A 32 -9.60 3.85 10.81
C ARG A 32 -8.25 3.17 10.56
N LEU A 33 -7.18 3.96 10.62
CA LEU A 33 -5.83 3.42 10.72
C LEU A 33 -5.60 2.99 12.17
N GLY A 34 -6.01 1.76 12.48
CA GLY A 34 -6.01 1.22 13.84
C GLY A 34 -7.01 1.96 14.75
N ILE A 35 -6.57 2.28 15.96
CA ILE A 35 -7.32 3.06 16.96
C ILE A 35 -7.16 4.56 16.80
N SER A 36 -6.36 5.01 15.83
CA SER A 36 -6.19 6.44 15.57
C SER A 36 -7.49 7.08 15.07
N GLY A 37 -7.57 8.40 15.18
CA GLY A 37 -8.66 9.19 14.58
C GLY A 37 -8.55 9.31 13.05
N LEU A 38 -7.41 8.92 12.46
CA LEU A 38 -7.18 9.03 11.03
C LEU A 38 -8.00 7.98 10.28
N ARG A 39 -8.85 8.44 9.37
CA ARG A 39 -9.57 7.57 8.43
C ARG A 39 -8.80 7.54 7.11
N VAL A 40 -8.44 6.34 6.68
CA VAL A 40 -7.77 6.09 5.40
C VAL A 40 -8.75 5.44 4.42
N PRO A 41 -8.65 5.70 3.11
CA PRO A 41 -9.42 4.98 2.12
C PRO A 41 -9.00 3.51 2.12
N LEU A 42 -9.93 2.61 1.81
CA LEU A 42 -9.64 1.18 1.72
C LEU A 42 -8.54 0.89 0.71
N PHE A 43 -8.52 1.63 -0.41
CA PHE A 43 -7.44 1.61 -1.37
C PHE A 43 -6.62 2.91 -1.31
N SER A 44 -5.30 2.77 -1.21
CA SER A 44 -4.30 3.84 -1.33
C SER A 44 -3.50 3.67 -2.62
N PHE A 45 -2.80 4.71 -3.09
CA PHE A 45 -1.97 4.63 -4.30
C PHE A 45 -0.48 4.80 -3.99
N GLY A 46 0.33 3.79 -4.32
CA GLY A 46 1.77 3.74 -4.04
C GLY A 46 2.64 3.99 -5.26
N GLY A 47 3.75 4.70 -5.05
CA GLY A 47 4.65 5.14 -6.13
C GLY A 47 5.78 4.20 -6.53
N TRP A 48 6.00 3.07 -5.84
CA TRP A 48 7.21 2.25 -6.02
C TRP A 48 7.40 1.77 -7.47
N LEU A 49 8.60 2.00 -8.03
CA LEU A 49 9.03 1.78 -9.42
C LEU A 49 8.30 2.62 -10.49
N THR A 50 7.05 2.99 -10.24
CA THR A 50 6.23 3.68 -11.22
C THR A 50 6.42 5.19 -11.19
N ILE A 51 6.10 5.88 -10.09
CA ILE A 51 6.15 7.34 -10.03
C ILE A 51 7.60 7.81 -10.00
N GLY A 52 7.99 8.69 -10.93
CA GLY A 52 9.38 9.13 -11.11
C GLY A 52 10.29 8.09 -11.75
N GLY A 53 9.74 6.91 -12.08
CA GLY A 53 10.41 5.78 -12.69
C GLY A 53 9.90 5.57 -14.10
N THR A 54 9.06 4.54 -14.28
CA THR A 54 8.40 4.23 -15.57
C THR A 54 7.35 5.27 -15.98
N ALA A 55 6.75 5.99 -15.02
CA ALA A 55 5.83 7.10 -15.26
C ALA A 55 6.48 8.42 -14.81
N ARG A 56 6.36 9.46 -15.62
CA ARG A 56 6.89 10.82 -15.36
C ARG A 56 5.93 11.87 -15.94
N GLY A 57 5.98 13.10 -15.44
CA GLY A 57 5.21 14.19 -16.03
C GLY A 57 3.71 13.90 -16.08
N ASP A 58 3.08 14.10 -17.24
CA ASP A 58 1.63 13.98 -17.40
C ASP A 58 1.09 12.58 -17.08
N THR A 59 1.85 11.51 -17.31
CA THR A 59 1.44 10.16 -16.93
C THR A 59 1.25 10.03 -15.42
N VAL A 60 2.12 10.65 -14.61
CA VAL A 60 1.94 10.64 -13.14
C VAL A 60 0.69 11.42 -12.76
N LYS A 61 0.50 12.58 -13.39
CA LYS A 61 -0.67 13.43 -13.17
C LYS A 61 -1.96 12.67 -13.48
N GLU A 62 -2.01 11.97 -14.60
CA GLU A 62 -3.14 11.15 -15.02
C GLU A 62 -3.44 10.02 -14.04
N LEU A 63 -2.41 9.27 -13.62
CA LEU A 63 -2.55 8.19 -12.63
C LEU A 63 -3.09 8.70 -11.30
N MET A 64 -2.47 9.75 -10.73
CA MET A 64 -2.88 10.31 -9.46
C MET A 64 -4.28 10.94 -9.54
N THR A 65 -4.62 11.62 -10.64
CA THR A 65 -5.94 12.21 -10.85
C THR A 65 -7.01 11.13 -10.99
N THR A 66 -6.71 10.04 -11.70
CA THR A 66 -7.60 8.88 -11.81
C THR A 66 -7.87 8.28 -10.43
N ALA A 67 -6.83 8.06 -9.63
CA ALA A 67 -6.97 7.57 -8.25
C ALA A 67 -7.83 8.52 -7.40
N PHE A 68 -7.55 9.83 -7.43
CA PHE A 68 -8.30 10.85 -6.70
C PHE A 68 -9.78 10.85 -7.08
N ASN A 69 -10.09 10.77 -8.38
CA ASN A 69 -11.45 10.72 -8.90
C ASN A 69 -12.21 9.44 -8.54
N CYS A 70 -11.49 8.36 -8.17
CA CYS A 70 -12.06 7.12 -7.66
C CYS A 70 -12.26 7.13 -6.12
N GLY A 71 -12.02 8.27 -5.45
CA GLY A 71 -12.12 8.38 -3.99
C GLY A 71 -10.85 7.98 -3.23
N ILE A 72 -9.71 7.83 -3.91
CA ILE A 72 -8.41 7.57 -3.27
C ILE A 72 -7.72 8.91 -2.95
N ASN A 73 -7.62 9.26 -1.67
CA ASN A 73 -6.89 10.45 -1.21
C ASN A 73 -5.60 10.14 -0.44
N CYS A 74 -5.18 8.87 -0.41
CA CYS A 74 -3.98 8.44 0.28
C CYS A 74 -2.89 8.02 -0.70
N PHE A 75 -1.77 8.76 -0.71
CA PHE A 75 -0.64 8.57 -1.62
C PHE A 75 0.63 8.20 -0.86
N ASP A 76 1.20 7.04 -1.20
CA ASP A 76 2.35 6.45 -0.52
C ASP A 76 3.63 6.53 -1.36
N THR A 77 4.73 6.98 -0.74
CA THR A 77 6.03 7.18 -1.40
C THR A 77 7.20 6.86 -0.44
N ALA A 78 8.44 6.99 -0.90
CA ALA A 78 9.64 6.87 -0.06
C ALA A 78 10.76 7.72 -0.63
N GLU A 79 11.69 8.14 0.22
CA GLU A 79 12.89 8.87 -0.22
C GLU A 79 13.71 8.06 -1.25
N GLY A 80 13.76 6.73 -1.06
CA GLY A 80 14.50 5.83 -1.95
C GLY A 80 13.78 5.53 -3.26
N TYR A 81 12.49 5.85 -3.38
CA TYR A 81 11.74 5.54 -4.59
C TYR A 81 12.21 6.43 -5.73
N THR A 82 12.89 5.80 -6.69
CA THR A 82 13.43 6.44 -7.89
C THR A 82 14.37 7.61 -7.57
N HIS A 83 15.12 7.48 -6.46
CA HIS A 83 16.05 8.51 -5.97
C HIS A 83 15.34 9.85 -5.67
N GLY A 84 14.30 9.81 -4.83
CA GLY A 84 13.49 10.97 -4.45
C GLY A 84 12.58 11.54 -5.55
N ARG A 85 12.65 11.04 -6.80
CA ARG A 85 11.79 11.56 -7.89
C ARG A 85 10.30 11.28 -7.64
N SER A 86 9.97 10.18 -6.97
CA SER A 86 8.58 9.86 -6.60
C SER A 86 7.96 10.98 -5.75
N GLU A 87 8.66 11.44 -4.72
CA GLU A 87 8.21 12.54 -3.85
C GLU A 87 8.07 13.87 -4.61
N ARG A 88 9.01 14.16 -5.51
CA ARG A 88 8.96 15.39 -6.34
C ARG A 88 7.76 15.39 -7.28
N GLU A 89 7.48 14.26 -7.94
CA GLU A 89 6.35 14.13 -8.84
C GLU A 89 5.01 14.23 -8.12
N ILE A 90 4.85 13.56 -6.96
CA ILE A 90 3.64 13.70 -6.13
C ILE A 90 3.46 15.16 -5.71
N GLY A 91 4.51 15.81 -5.21
CA GLY A 91 4.44 17.23 -4.82
C GLY A 91 4.09 18.17 -5.98
N ARG A 92 4.60 17.89 -7.19
CA ARG A 92 4.26 18.62 -8.42
C ARG A 92 2.78 18.46 -8.76
N VAL A 93 2.26 17.23 -8.80
CA VAL A 93 0.86 16.97 -9.14
C VAL A 93 -0.09 17.59 -8.12
N VAL A 94 0.19 17.45 -6.82
CA VAL A 94 -0.65 18.09 -5.77
C VAL A 94 -0.72 19.60 -5.96
N ARG A 95 0.40 20.24 -6.32
CA ARG A 95 0.45 21.68 -6.61
C ARG A 95 -0.32 22.03 -7.88
N GLU A 96 -0.09 21.31 -8.97
CA GLU A 96 -0.73 21.58 -10.27
C GLU A 96 -2.25 21.36 -10.25
N MET A 97 -2.72 20.36 -9.50
CA MET A 97 -4.15 20.05 -9.40
C MET A 97 -4.88 20.93 -8.38
N GLY A 98 -4.14 21.73 -7.59
CA GLY A 98 -4.74 22.60 -6.58
C GLY A 98 -5.49 21.84 -5.47
N TRP A 99 -5.16 20.57 -5.22
CA TRP A 99 -5.82 19.78 -4.18
C TRP A 99 -5.54 20.34 -2.79
N ARG A 100 -6.56 20.45 -1.94
CA ARG A 100 -6.38 20.90 -0.56
C ARG A 100 -5.54 19.89 0.21
N ARG A 101 -4.53 20.38 0.93
CA ARG A 101 -3.68 19.52 1.77
C ARG A 101 -4.48 18.79 2.84
N SER A 102 -5.55 19.38 3.37
CA SER A 102 -6.45 18.75 4.36
C SER A 102 -7.18 17.53 3.82
N ASP A 103 -7.37 17.47 2.51
CA ASP A 103 -8.12 16.41 1.85
C ASP A 103 -7.22 15.21 1.55
N LEU A 104 -5.89 15.36 1.69
CA LEU A 104 -4.88 14.38 1.32
C LEU A 104 -4.24 13.70 2.53
N ILE A 105 -3.95 12.42 2.36
CA ILE A 105 -3.09 11.63 3.25
C ILE A 105 -1.82 11.30 2.47
N ILE A 106 -0.67 11.73 2.97
CA ILE A 106 0.63 11.47 2.34
C ILE A 106 1.46 10.65 3.33
N SER A 107 1.89 9.47 2.93
CA SER A 107 2.85 8.65 3.68
C SER A 107 4.18 8.59 2.96
N THR A 108 5.28 8.77 3.69
CA THR A 108 6.64 8.54 3.18
C THR A 108 7.40 7.57 4.08
N LYS A 109 8.40 6.89 3.52
CA LYS A 109 9.25 5.90 4.18
C LYS A 109 10.70 6.35 4.11
N ILE A 110 11.39 6.23 5.25
CA ILE A 110 12.76 6.70 5.46
C ILE A 110 13.60 5.50 5.90
N PHE A 111 14.71 5.24 5.22
CA PHE A 111 15.75 4.27 5.61
C PHE A 111 16.95 4.32 4.66
N PHE A 112 16.72 4.24 3.36
CA PHE A 112 17.80 4.01 2.39
C PHE A 112 18.49 5.29 1.91
N GLY A 113 17.92 6.46 2.22
CA GLY A 113 18.25 7.72 1.55
C GLY A 113 17.81 7.72 0.08
N ASP A 114 17.97 8.86 -0.60
CA ASP A 114 17.75 8.98 -2.05
C ASP A 114 18.95 8.46 -2.88
N GLY A 115 20.05 8.09 -2.22
CA GLY A 115 21.28 7.63 -2.84
C GLY A 115 22.21 8.74 -3.35
N SER A 116 21.86 10.01 -3.17
CA SER A 116 22.68 11.16 -3.58
C SER A 116 23.85 11.44 -2.63
N SER A 117 23.76 10.96 -1.39
CA SER A 117 24.73 11.23 -0.34
C SER A 117 25.38 9.94 0.19
N ARG A 118 26.69 10.04 0.46
CA ARG A 118 27.46 9.04 1.21
C ARG A 118 27.54 9.38 2.71
N GLU A 119 26.91 10.48 3.12
CA GLU A 119 26.92 10.92 4.52
C GLU A 119 26.31 9.85 5.42
N PRO A 120 26.97 9.44 6.52
CA PRO A 120 26.45 8.40 7.41
C PRO A 120 25.06 8.68 7.99
N ASN A 121 24.68 9.97 8.03
CA ASN A 121 23.40 10.44 8.55
C ASN A 121 22.33 10.67 7.46
N SER A 122 22.60 10.29 6.21
CA SER A 122 21.64 10.40 5.09
C SER A 122 20.84 9.10 4.86
N LYS A 123 21.00 8.12 5.75
CA LYS A 123 20.43 6.76 5.70
C LYS A 123 20.19 6.23 7.12
N GLY A 124 19.60 5.05 7.20
CA GLY A 124 19.18 4.36 8.42
C GLY A 124 18.01 5.05 9.12
N LEU A 125 17.75 4.69 10.36
CA LEU A 125 16.74 5.36 11.21
C LEU A 125 17.42 6.25 12.25
N SER A 126 18.55 6.86 11.85
CA SER A 126 19.32 7.74 12.71
C SER A 126 18.47 8.95 13.09
N ARG A 127 18.65 9.45 14.31
CA ARG A 127 17.96 10.65 14.77
C ARG A 127 18.15 11.80 13.77
N LYS A 128 19.33 11.97 13.17
CA LYS A 128 19.57 13.09 12.22
C LYS A 128 18.84 12.91 10.88
N HIS A 129 18.64 11.68 10.42
CA HIS A 129 17.87 11.34 9.22
C HIS A 129 16.36 11.39 9.47
N SER A 130 15.92 10.89 10.64
CA SER A 130 14.51 10.81 11.02
C SER A 130 13.97 12.07 11.71
N LEU A 131 14.75 12.86 12.47
CA LEU A 131 14.25 13.98 13.32
C LEU A 131 13.68 15.17 12.58
N MET A 132 13.88 15.28 11.27
CA MET A 132 13.10 16.23 10.49
C MET A 132 11.61 15.83 10.43
N HIS A 133 11.19 14.67 10.98
CA HIS A 133 9.82 14.31 11.42
C HIS A 133 9.82 13.13 12.46
N ARG A 134 9.43 13.40 13.71
CA ARG A 134 9.29 12.46 14.89
C ARG A 134 8.38 11.24 14.60
N ALA A 135 8.37 10.07 15.27
CA ALA A 135 9.17 9.36 16.29
C ALA A 135 8.85 7.83 16.17
N ARG A 136 9.78 6.95 16.61
CA ARG A 136 9.89 5.48 16.37
C ARG A 136 8.65 4.61 16.63
N PRO A 137 8.57 3.41 16.00
CA PRO A 137 8.70 2.19 16.82
C PRO A 137 9.27 0.93 16.08
N GLU A 138 10.31 0.34 16.68
CA GLU A 138 10.92 -0.96 16.36
C GLU A 138 10.70 -1.81 17.63
N VAL A 139 9.97 -2.91 17.61
CA VAL A 139 10.48 -4.29 17.53
C VAL A 139 9.22 -5.17 17.82
N GLU A 140 8.97 -6.23 17.04
CA GLU A 140 7.96 -7.32 17.27
C GLU A 140 6.48 -7.15 16.81
N TYR A 141 6.21 -6.93 15.51
CA TYR A 141 4.85 -6.73 14.96
C TYR A 141 4.09 -7.98 14.46
N ALA A 142 4.02 -9.06 15.25
CA ALA A 142 3.12 -10.19 14.93
C ALA A 142 1.96 -10.36 15.92
N SER A 143 2.13 -9.95 17.19
CA SER A 143 1.11 -10.06 18.27
C SER A 143 0.47 -8.71 18.66
N LEU A 144 0.87 -7.61 18.03
CA LEU A 144 0.55 -6.25 18.50
C LEU A 144 -0.76 -5.65 17.95
N ASN A 145 -1.31 -6.19 16.85
CA ASN A 145 -2.46 -5.56 16.18
C ASN A 145 -3.76 -5.65 16.99
N SER A 146 -3.99 -6.76 17.72
CA SER A 146 -5.17 -6.91 18.59
C SER A 146 -4.99 -6.24 19.96
N LYS A 147 -3.77 -6.19 20.50
CA LYS A 147 -3.48 -5.69 21.85
C LYS A 147 -3.34 -4.16 21.93
N TYR A 148 -2.76 -3.52 20.91
CA TYR A 148 -2.50 -2.07 20.91
C TYR A 148 -3.30 -1.31 19.85
N GLY A 149 -4.16 -2.01 19.11
CA GLY A 149 -5.08 -1.40 18.17
C GLY A 149 -4.39 -0.75 16.97
N MET A 150 -3.27 -1.28 16.48
CA MET A 150 -2.59 -0.73 15.31
C MET A 150 -3.30 -1.12 14.01
N GLY A 151 -3.27 -0.22 13.03
CA GLY A 151 -3.84 -0.46 11.70
C GLY A 151 -2.79 -1.02 10.73
N MET A 152 -3.22 -1.84 9.79
CA MET A 152 -2.34 -2.42 8.77
C MET A 152 -2.54 -1.74 7.41
N ALA A 153 -1.44 -1.30 6.82
CA ALA A 153 -1.39 -0.90 5.41
C ALA A 153 -0.71 -2.03 4.61
N ALA A 154 -1.47 -2.78 3.83
CA ALA A 154 -0.94 -3.88 3.03
C ALA A 154 -0.30 -3.33 1.73
N PHE A 155 0.92 -3.76 1.40
CA PHE A 155 1.61 -3.37 0.17
C PHE A 155 1.87 -4.58 -0.73
N SER A 156 2.16 -4.32 -2.01
CA SER A 156 2.32 -5.35 -3.04
C SER A 156 1.16 -6.36 -3.08
N PRO A 157 -0.11 -5.91 -3.03
CA PRO A 157 -1.27 -6.80 -2.89
C PRO A 157 -1.44 -7.77 -4.06
N LEU A 158 -0.87 -7.44 -5.21
CA LEU A 158 -0.93 -8.25 -6.42
C LEU A 158 0.38 -9.02 -6.70
N ALA A 159 1.27 -9.13 -5.71
CA ALA A 159 2.54 -9.85 -5.81
C ALA A 159 3.34 -9.49 -7.08
N LEU A 160 3.69 -8.20 -7.23
CA LEU A 160 4.37 -7.63 -8.41
C LEU A 160 3.57 -7.72 -9.74
N GLY A 161 2.31 -8.15 -9.70
CA GLY A 161 1.44 -8.34 -10.86
C GLY A 161 1.17 -9.81 -11.19
N VAL A 162 1.67 -10.76 -10.39
CA VAL A 162 1.40 -12.20 -10.55
C VAL A 162 -0.09 -12.50 -10.36
N LEU A 163 -0.74 -11.91 -9.36
CA LEU A 163 -2.16 -12.09 -9.07
C LEU A 163 -3.10 -11.33 -10.05
N THR A 164 -2.63 -11.02 -11.25
CA THR A 164 -3.49 -10.50 -12.32
C THR A 164 -3.59 -11.48 -13.50
N GLY A 165 -3.00 -12.68 -13.39
CA GLY A 165 -2.96 -13.68 -14.46
C GLY A 165 -2.05 -13.34 -15.65
N LYS A 166 -1.48 -12.11 -15.72
CA LYS A 166 -0.72 -11.64 -16.89
C LYS A 166 0.57 -12.43 -17.18
N TYR A 167 1.01 -13.25 -16.22
CA TYR A 167 2.18 -14.11 -16.30
C TYR A 167 1.82 -15.59 -16.45
N ASN A 168 0.55 -15.93 -16.63
CA ASN A 168 0.12 -17.32 -16.65
C ASN A 168 0.74 -18.12 -17.81
N GLU A 169 0.94 -17.50 -18.98
CA GLU A 169 1.55 -18.16 -20.13
C GLU A 169 3.03 -17.85 -20.29
N ARG A 170 3.39 -16.56 -20.17
CA ARG A 170 4.76 -16.06 -20.31
C ARG A 170 4.90 -14.67 -19.71
N ILE A 171 6.13 -14.26 -19.41
CA ILE A 171 6.45 -12.86 -19.10
C ILE A 171 6.41 -12.03 -20.39
N ALA A 172 5.31 -11.30 -20.59
CA ALA A 172 5.15 -10.40 -21.74
C ALA A 172 6.05 -9.16 -21.64
N ALA A 173 6.36 -8.58 -22.81
CA ALA A 173 7.11 -7.33 -22.91
C ALA A 173 6.40 -6.17 -22.21
N ASN A 174 7.17 -5.20 -21.68
CA ASN A 174 6.66 -4.00 -21.00
C ASN A 174 5.86 -4.28 -19.71
N THR A 175 5.96 -5.50 -19.18
CA THR A 175 5.45 -5.81 -17.84
C THR A 175 6.51 -5.47 -16.79
N ARG A 176 6.13 -5.38 -15.51
CA ARG A 176 7.08 -5.02 -14.44
C ARG A 176 8.29 -5.95 -14.37
N LEU A 177 8.05 -7.26 -14.45
CA LEU A 177 9.12 -8.26 -14.45
C LEU A 177 10.01 -8.18 -15.70
N ASP A 178 9.48 -7.73 -16.84
CA ASP A 178 10.28 -7.49 -18.05
C ASP A 178 11.11 -6.20 -17.95
N THR A 179 10.48 -5.08 -17.57
CA THR A 179 11.15 -3.77 -17.44
C THR A 179 12.27 -3.77 -16.41
N TYR A 180 12.11 -4.55 -15.33
CA TYR A 180 13.07 -4.66 -14.24
C TYR A 180 13.67 -6.07 -14.15
N ARG A 181 13.93 -6.71 -15.30
CA ARG A 181 14.36 -8.10 -15.38
C ARG A 181 15.59 -8.43 -14.55
N ASP A 182 16.61 -7.58 -14.58
CA ASP A 182 17.83 -7.77 -13.80
C ASP A 182 17.58 -7.65 -12.29
N TYR A 183 16.71 -6.72 -11.89
CA TYR A 183 16.36 -6.52 -10.49
C TYR A 183 15.51 -7.66 -9.93
N PHE A 184 14.66 -8.26 -10.77
CA PHE A 184 13.79 -9.39 -10.40
C PHE A 184 14.29 -10.74 -10.92
N ARG A 185 15.59 -10.85 -11.20
CA ARG A 185 16.20 -12.05 -11.81
C ARG A 185 15.85 -13.32 -11.04
N ASP A 186 16.02 -13.31 -9.71
CA ASP A 186 15.76 -14.49 -8.88
C ASP A 186 14.27 -14.86 -8.85
N THR A 187 13.39 -13.85 -8.80
CA THR A 187 11.93 -14.05 -8.90
C THR A 187 11.55 -14.70 -10.23
N ILE A 188 12.16 -14.25 -11.33
CA ILE A 188 11.92 -14.71 -12.70
C ILE A 188 12.49 -16.10 -12.94
N HIS A 189 13.69 -16.40 -12.43
CA HIS A 189 14.27 -17.75 -12.51
C HIS A 189 13.42 -18.78 -11.76
N GLY A 190 12.66 -18.39 -10.74
CA GLY A 190 11.68 -19.29 -10.12
C GLY A 190 10.41 -19.50 -10.95
N MET A 191 10.14 -18.70 -11.99
CA MET A 191 8.92 -18.73 -12.81
C MET A 191 9.11 -19.55 -14.11
N HIS A 192 9.62 -20.78 -13.99
CA HIS A 192 9.62 -21.71 -15.12
C HIS A 192 8.23 -22.35 -15.27
N HIS A 193 7.58 -22.11 -16.40
CA HIS A 193 6.15 -22.36 -16.61
C HIS A 193 5.76 -23.85 -16.64
N GLU A 194 4.49 -24.11 -16.30
CA GLU A 194 3.79 -25.38 -15.97
C GLU A 194 3.99 -25.93 -14.56
N GLU A 195 5.21 -25.88 -14.00
CA GLU A 195 5.49 -26.45 -12.66
C GLU A 195 5.56 -25.42 -11.52
N ASP A 196 5.64 -24.12 -11.84
CA ASP A 196 5.62 -23.08 -10.79
C ASP A 196 4.26 -23.04 -10.08
N MET A 197 4.24 -23.56 -8.85
CA MET A 197 3.06 -23.61 -7.99
C MET A 197 2.37 -22.25 -7.81
N ARG A 198 3.08 -21.12 -7.94
CA ARG A 198 2.46 -19.79 -7.89
C ARG A 198 1.55 -19.58 -9.09
N ILE A 199 2.00 -19.94 -10.29
CA ILE A 199 1.23 -19.80 -11.52
C ILE A 199 0.08 -20.81 -11.56
N VAL A 200 0.31 -22.04 -11.10
CA VAL A 200 -0.77 -23.05 -10.97
C VAL A 200 -1.91 -22.52 -10.10
N LYS A 201 -1.59 -22.01 -8.90
CA LYS A 201 -2.58 -21.42 -7.99
C LYS A 201 -3.29 -20.20 -8.57
N VAL A 202 -2.58 -19.34 -9.29
CA VAL A 202 -3.20 -18.17 -9.95
C VAL A 202 -4.20 -18.60 -11.03
N ARG A 203 -3.88 -19.62 -11.83
CA ARG A 203 -4.80 -20.16 -12.85
C ARG A 203 -6.05 -20.75 -12.20
N GLU A 204 -5.89 -21.52 -11.13
CA GLU A 204 -7.02 -22.09 -10.39
C GLU A 204 -7.90 -21.00 -9.74
N LEU A 205 -7.28 -19.97 -9.14
CA LEU A 205 -8.00 -18.79 -8.64
C LEU A 205 -8.70 -18.00 -9.75
N GLU A 206 -8.11 -17.88 -10.92
CA GLU A 206 -8.71 -17.18 -12.06
C GLU A 206 -9.94 -17.91 -12.60
N GLU A 207 -9.88 -19.24 -12.71
CA GLU A 207 -11.03 -20.07 -13.04
C GLU A 207 -12.13 -19.94 -11.98
N TYR A 208 -11.77 -20.07 -10.70
CA TYR A 208 -12.72 -19.89 -9.60
C TYR A 208 -13.37 -18.49 -9.61
N ALA A 209 -12.58 -17.43 -9.76
CA ALA A 209 -13.06 -16.05 -9.77
C ALA A 209 -14.06 -15.81 -10.91
N ARG A 210 -13.75 -16.33 -12.10
CA ARG A 210 -14.61 -16.24 -13.28
C ARG A 210 -15.91 -17.01 -13.09
N GLU A 211 -15.84 -18.27 -12.66
CA GLU A 211 -17.01 -19.15 -12.61
C GLU A 211 -17.93 -18.89 -11.43
N LYS A 212 -17.38 -18.52 -10.27
CA LYS A 212 -18.15 -18.40 -9.03
C LYS A 212 -18.55 -16.97 -8.71
N LEU A 213 -17.74 -15.99 -9.11
CA LEU A 213 -17.87 -14.62 -8.63
C LEU A 213 -18.07 -13.60 -9.76
N ASP A 214 -17.91 -14.02 -11.02
CA ASP A 214 -17.95 -13.15 -12.21
C ASP A 214 -17.02 -11.94 -12.05
N CYS A 215 -15.75 -12.22 -11.74
CA CYS A 215 -14.72 -11.20 -11.53
C CYS A 215 -13.34 -11.68 -11.98
N SER A 216 -12.39 -10.75 -12.12
CA SER A 216 -11.00 -11.10 -12.43
C SER A 216 -10.26 -11.61 -11.18
N VAL A 217 -9.19 -12.40 -11.38
CA VAL A 217 -8.31 -12.80 -10.27
C VAL A 217 -7.69 -11.59 -9.55
N THR A 218 -7.45 -10.49 -10.27
CA THR A 218 -7.03 -9.21 -9.69
C THR A 218 -8.04 -8.69 -8.68
N GLN A 219 -9.30 -8.62 -9.08
CA GLN A 219 -10.39 -8.11 -8.25
C GLN A 219 -10.64 -9.04 -7.07
N LEU A 220 -10.60 -10.36 -7.29
CA LEU A 220 -10.71 -11.35 -6.22
C LEU A 220 -9.61 -11.18 -5.17
N ALA A 221 -8.34 -11.06 -5.58
CA ALA A 221 -7.21 -10.92 -4.67
C ALA A 221 -7.33 -9.64 -3.81
N LEU A 222 -7.71 -8.52 -4.42
CA LEU A 222 -7.92 -7.25 -3.71
C LEU A 222 -9.12 -7.31 -2.77
N ALA A 223 -10.24 -7.90 -3.22
CA ALA A 223 -11.45 -8.05 -2.41
C ALA A 223 -11.22 -8.98 -1.22
N TRP A 224 -10.52 -10.10 -1.41
CA TRP A 224 -10.17 -11.03 -0.35
C TRP A 224 -9.28 -10.36 0.71
N LEU A 225 -8.28 -9.58 0.28
CA LEU A 225 -7.42 -8.83 1.20
C LEU A 225 -8.19 -7.72 1.93
N ALA A 226 -9.13 -7.07 1.25
CA ALA A 226 -10.00 -6.05 1.82
C ALA A 226 -11.00 -6.64 2.84
N ALA A 227 -11.45 -7.88 2.65
CA ALA A 227 -12.33 -8.57 3.59
C ALA A 227 -11.64 -8.92 4.91
N GLN A 228 -10.31 -8.89 4.98
CA GLN A 228 -9.57 -9.16 6.21
C GLN A 228 -9.76 -8.01 7.23
N ASN A 229 -10.21 -8.34 8.44
CA ASN A 229 -10.54 -7.37 9.49
C ASN A 229 -9.35 -6.50 9.95
N LEU A 230 -8.11 -6.93 9.71
CA LEU A 230 -6.92 -6.21 10.15
C LEU A 230 -6.46 -5.13 9.15
N THR A 231 -6.95 -5.15 7.92
CA THR A 231 -6.48 -4.27 6.84
C THR A 231 -7.17 -2.91 6.90
N SER A 232 -6.44 -1.86 7.26
CA SER A 232 -6.94 -0.48 7.24
C SER A 232 -6.94 0.09 5.82
N THR A 233 -5.87 -0.17 5.06
CA THR A 233 -5.76 0.24 3.65
C THR A 233 -4.87 -0.71 2.85
N ILE A 234 -5.08 -0.77 1.55
CA ILE A 234 -4.30 -1.56 0.60
C ILE A 234 -3.64 -0.61 -0.39
N ILE A 235 -2.30 -0.61 -0.43
CA ILE A 235 -1.49 0.24 -1.28
C ILE A 235 -1.41 -0.40 -2.68
N LEU A 236 -2.22 0.12 -3.59
CA LEU A 236 -2.26 -0.28 -4.99
C LEU A 236 -1.04 0.26 -5.74
N GLY A 237 -0.59 -0.51 -6.73
CA GLY A 237 0.34 -0.03 -7.76
C GLY A 237 -0.32 -0.15 -9.13
N ALA A 238 -0.17 0.86 -9.96
CA ALA A 238 -0.68 0.87 -11.32
C ALA A 238 0.26 1.66 -12.23
N SER A 239 0.50 1.17 -13.45
CA SER A 239 1.27 1.87 -14.47
C SER A 239 0.40 2.53 -15.54
N LYS A 240 -0.92 2.28 -15.52
CA LYS A 240 -1.90 2.90 -16.41
C LYS A 240 -3.23 3.18 -15.66
N PRO A 241 -4.00 4.21 -16.06
CA PRO A 241 -5.28 4.54 -15.43
C PRO A 241 -6.28 3.39 -15.37
N GLU A 242 -6.35 2.55 -16.41
CA GLU A 242 -7.31 1.45 -16.49
C GLU A 242 -7.08 0.41 -15.39
N GLN A 243 -5.83 0.24 -14.96
CA GLN A 243 -5.51 -0.64 -13.83
C GLN A 243 -6.01 -0.07 -12.50
N ILE A 244 -6.06 1.25 -12.35
CA ILE A 244 -6.64 1.89 -11.16
C ILE A 244 -8.14 1.63 -11.14
N LEU A 245 -8.80 1.82 -12.27
CA LEU A 245 -10.23 1.54 -12.41
C LEU A 245 -10.55 0.07 -12.11
N ASP A 246 -9.83 -0.88 -12.72
CA ASP A 246 -10.00 -2.31 -12.47
C ASP A 246 -9.76 -2.69 -11.00
N ASN A 247 -8.71 -2.13 -10.38
CA ASN A 247 -8.44 -2.36 -8.96
C ASN A 247 -9.56 -1.83 -8.06
N VAL A 248 -10.15 -0.67 -8.38
CA VAL A 248 -11.25 -0.08 -7.60
C VAL A 248 -12.54 -0.87 -7.79
N SER A 249 -12.77 -1.49 -8.94
CA SER A 249 -13.91 -2.39 -9.17
C SER A 249 -13.92 -3.60 -8.23
N ALA A 250 -12.80 -3.93 -7.57
CA ALA A 250 -12.77 -4.94 -6.51
C ALA A 250 -13.73 -4.62 -5.35
N LEU A 251 -14.14 -3.36 -5.17
CA LEU A 251 -15.16 -2.97 -4.18
C LEU A 251 -16.48 -3.71 -4.37
N GLU A 252 -16.84 -4.03 -5.62
CA GLU A 252 -18.07 -4.77 -5.96
C GLU A 252 -17.98 -6.27 -5.63
N VAL A 253 -16.76 -6.78 -5.48
CA VAL A 253 -16.47 -8.19 -5.16
C VAL A 253 -16.40 -8.41 -3.65
N ILE A 254 -16.07 -7.38 -2.84
CA ILE A 254 -15.96 -7.49 -1.38
C ILE A 254 -17.19 -8.16 -0.74
N PRO A 255 -18.45 -7.77 -1.05
CA PRO A 255 -19.63 -8.40 -0.45
C PRO A 255 -19.78 -9.88 -0.83
N LYS A 256 -19.15 -10.32 -1.92
CA LYS A 256 -19.17 -11.71 -2.39
C LYS A 256 -18.19 -12.62 -1.64
N ILE A 257 -17.27 -12.06 -0.83
CA ILE A 257 -16.32 -12.84 -0.01
C ILE A 257 -17.03 -13.40 1.23
N THR A 258 -17.86 -14.42 1.02
CA THR A 258 -18.54 -15.15 2.10
C THR A 258 -17.56 -16.07 2.84
N PRO A 259 -17.93 -16.60 4.03
CA PRO A 259 -17.11 -17.60 4.71
C PRO A 259 -16.82 -18.85 3.87
N GLU A 260 -17.72 -19.20 2.94
CA GLU A 260 -17.52 -20.31 2.00
C GLU A 260 -16.50 -19.97 0.93
N VAL A 261 -16.67 -18.83 0.27
CA VAL A 261 -15.71 -18.32 -0.72
C VAL A 261 -14.31 -18.16 -0.10
N ASN A 262 -14.23 -17.66 1.13
CA ASN A 262 -12.96 -17.56 1.85
C ASN A 262 -12.31 -18.94 2.10
N ARG A 263 -13.10 -19.97 2.44
CA ARG A 263 -12.56 -21.34 2.60
C ARG A 263 -12.03 -21.90 1.29
N ASP A 264 -12.74 -21.69 0.18
CA ASP A 264 -12.31 -22.16 -1.14
C ASP A 264 -10.99 -21.51 -1.56
N ILE A 265 -10.86 -20.19 -1.38
CA ILE A 265 -9.61 -19.45 -1.64
C ILE A 265 -8.47 -20.00 -0.79
N LEU A 266 -8.69 -20.20 0.51
CA LEU A 266 -7.67 -20.75 1.42
C LEU A 266 -7.25 -22.17 1.02
N ARG A 267 -8.17 -22.98 0.51
CA ARG A 267 -7.89 -24.32 0.00
C ARG A 267 -7.03 -24.27 -1.26
N ILE A 268 -7.38 -23.45 -2.25
CA ILE A 268 -6.59 -23.26 -3.48
C ILE A 268 -5.17 -22.78 -3.15
N MET A 269 -5.05 -21.91 -2.14
CA MET A 269 -3.76 -21.35 -1.75
C MET A 269 -2.90 -22.29 -0.88
N ASP A 270 -3.39 -23.49 -0.52
CA ASP A 270 -2.81 -24.37 0.50
C ASP A 270 -2.55 -23.67 1.85
N LEU A 271 -3.40 -22.69 2.19
CA LEU A 271 -3.35 -21.97 3.47
C LEU A 271 -4.35 -22.52 4.48
N TRP A 272 -5.22 -23.43 4.04
CA TRP A 272 -6.18 -24.09 4.90
C TRP A 272 -5.57 -25.30 5.60
N ASP A 273 -5.44 -25.22 6.93
CA ASP A 273 -5.16 -26.34 7.81
C ASP A 273 -6.45 -26.71 8.58
N PRO A 274 -7.03 -27.92 8.42
CA PRO A 274 -8.17 -28.38 9.21
C PRO A 274 -7.83 -28.65 10.68
N SER A 275 -6.55 -28.62 11.05
CA SER A 275 -6.12 -28.81 12.44
C SER A 275 -6.66 -27.68 13.31
N PRO A 276 -7.11 -27.97 14.55
CA PRO A 276 -7.47 -26.91 15.49
C PRO A 276 -6.28 -25.98 15.64
N ALA A 277 -6.53 -24.66 15.59
CA ALA A 277 -5.51 -23.64 15.80
C ALA A 277 -4.61 -24.06 16.98
N PRO A 278 -3.27 -23.91 16.88
CA PRO A 278 -2.40 -24.24 17.99
C PRO A 278 -2.96 -23.53 19.22
N ARG A 279 -3.40 -24.31 20.20
CA ARG A 279 -3.71 -23.77 21.51
C ARG A 279 -2.40 -23.14 21.96
N TYR A 280 -2.31 -21.81 21.87
CA TYR A 280 -1.29 -21.07 22.59
C TYR A 280 -1.39 -21.63 24.01
N ARG A 281 -0.38 -22.38 24.43
CA ARG A 281 -0.33 -22.84 25.81
C ARG A 281 -0.35 -21.57 26.64
N ASP A 282 -1.39 -21.40 27.43
CA ASP A 282 -1.42 -20.49 28.58
C ASP A 282 -0.43 -20.96 29.66
N ASP A 283 0.68 -21.59 29.27
CA ASP A 283 1.75 -21.93 30.20
C ASP A 283 2.45 -20.61 30.51
N PRO A 284 2.39 -20.11 31.77
CA PRO A 284 3.20 -18.97 32.16
C PRO A 284 4.67 -19.30 31.85
N MET A 285 5.38 -18.36 31.22
CA MET A 285 6.82 -18.44 31.04
C MET A 285 7.47 -18.89 32.37
N PRO A 286 8.27 -19.97 32.39
CA PRO A 286 8.95 -20.38 33.61
C PRO A 286 9.80 -19.20 34.09
N ALA A 287 9.50 -18.75 35.31
CA ALA A 287 10.22 -17.67 35.95
C ALA A 287 11.69 -18.08 36.14
N GLY A 288 12.60 -17.35 35.50
CA GLY A 288 14.02 -17.40 35.81
C GLY A 288 14.87 -18.21 34.84
N GLN A 289 15.32 -17.57 33.77
CA GLN A 289 16.66 -17.80 33.24
C GLN A 289 17.16 -16.49 32.62
N LEU A 290 17.85 -15.70 33.44
CA LEU A 290 18.69 -14.61 32.95
C LEU A 290 19.82 -15.24 32.14
N MET A 291 19.92 -14.90 30.85
CA MET A 291 21.14 -15.18 30.09
C MET A 291 22.28 -14.32 30.64
N PRO A 292 23.49 -14.89 30.84
CA PRO A 292 24.64 -14.11 31.28
C PRO A 292 25.12 -13.16 30.17
N LEU A 293 25.67 -12.02 30.61
CA LEU A 293 26.18 -10.91 29.79
C LEU A 293 27.25 -11.33 28.77
#